data_AF-A0A2N9X6N6-F1
#
_entry.id   AF-A0A2N9X6N6-F1
#
_cell.length_a   1.000
_cell.length_b   1.000
_cell.length_c   1.000
_cell.angle_alpha   90.00
_cell.angle_beta   90.00
_cell.angle_gamma   90.00
#
_symmetry.space_group_name_H-M   'P 1'
#
loop_
_entity.id
_entity.type
_entity.pdbx_description
1 polymer ?
#
loop_
_entity_poly.entity_id
_entity_poly.type
_entity_poly.pdbx_seq_one_letter_code
_entity_poly.pdbx_strand_id
1 'polypeptide(L)'
;MRYYKNIITISIFSLCLTGCYEWVVRFWNGDTQRLSPSEKKASEECFQELESIPEPKAYIGSKEMQDWLIKVYIPAKNACMKRKGF
;
A
#
# COMPACT_ATOMS: atom_id res chain seq x y z
N MET A 1 -30.36 15.23 -27.48
CA MET A 1 -29.82 14.00 -26.85
C MET A 1 -28.29 13.85 -26.86
N ARG A 2 -27.52 14.52 -27.75
CA ARG A 2 -26.04 14.39 -27.80
C ARG A 2 -25.32 15.11 -26.64
N TYR A 3 -25.78 16.31 -26.27
CA TYR A 3 -25.16 17.14 -25.23
C TYR A 3 -25.28 16.55 -23.81
N TYR A 4 -26.44 15.97 -23.48
CA TYR A 4 -26.68 15.34 -22.17
C TYR A 4 -25.73 14.17 -21.88
N LYS A 5 -25.45 13.32 -22.88
CA LYS A 5 -24.50 12.21 -22.75
C LYS A 5 -23.09 12.72 -22.48
N ASN A 6 -22.65 13.75 -23.21
CA ASN A 6 -21.34 14.37 -23.02
C ASN A 6 -21.19 15.00 -21.62
N ILE A 7 -22.24 15.67 -21.11
CA ILE A 7 -22.23 16.26 -19.77
C ILE A 7 -22.08 15.17 -18.70
N ILE A 8 -22.82 14.06 -18.79
CA ILE A 8 -22.71 12.95 -17.84
C ILE A 8 -21.30 12.35 -17.87
N THR A 9 -20.75 12.10 -19.06
CA THR A 9 -19.41 11.54 -19.19
C THR A 9 -18.37 12.45 -18.55
N ILE A 10 -18.43 13.76 -18.81
CA ILE A 10 -17.51 14.74 -18.21
C ILE A 10 -17.67 14.77 -16.69
N SER A 11 -18.89 14.76 -16.17
CA SER A 11 -19.14 14.73 -14.72
C SER A 11 -18.57 13.48 -14.05
N ILE A 12 -18.69 12.30 -14.66
CA ILE A 12 -18.13 11.05 -14.13
C ILE A 12 -16.59 11.13 -14.10
N PHE A 13 -15.96 11.59 -15.18
CA PHE A 13 -14.51 11.76 -15.22
C PHE A 13 -14.01 12.74 -14.15
N SER A 14 -14.70 13.86 -13.94
CA SER A 14 -14.36 14.83 -12.91
C SER A 14 -14.42 14.24 -11.50
N LEU A 15 -15.46 13.45 -11.19
CA LEU A 15 -15.60 12.81 -9.87
C LEU A 15 -14.52 11.75 -9.60
N CYS A 16 -14.14 10.97 -10.63
CA CYS A 16 -13.04 10.03 -10.52
C CYS A 16 -11.70 10.74 -10.29
N LEU A 17 -11.44 11.82 -11.03
CA LEU A 17 -10.19 12.59 -10.89
C LEU A 17 -10.08 13.28 -9.53
N THR A 18 -11.18 13.82 -8.99
CA THR A 18 -11.18 14.40 -7.63
C THR A 18 -10.89 13.35 -6.57
N GLY A 19 -11.47 12.15 -6.69
CA GLY A 19 -11.19 11.05 -5.76
C GLY A 19 -9.74 10.57 -5.80
N CYS A 20 -9.16 10.45 -7.01
CA CYS A 20 -7.74 10.15 -7.17
C CYS A 20 -6.85 11.23 -6.56
N TYR A 21 -7.18 12.51 -6.77
CA TYR A 21 -6.42 13.63 -6.22
C TYR A 21 -6.47 13.65 -4.69
N GLU A 22 -7.64 13.46 -4.08
CA GLU A 22 -7.77 13.36 -2.61
C GLU A 22 -6.94 12.21 -2.04
N TRP A 23 -6.93 11.05 -2.72
CA TRP A 23 -6.13 9.91 -2.29
C TRP A 23 -4.62 10.22 -2.38
N VAL A 24 -4.16 10.83 -3.48
CA VAL A 24 -2.75 11.23 -3.65
C VAL A 24 -2.34 12.27 -2.61
N VAL A 25 -3.17 13.27 -2.34
CA VAL A 25 -2.89 14.29 -1.31
C VAL A 25 -2.80 13.66 0.08
N ARG A 26 -3.72 12.74 0.43
CA ARG A 26 -3.66 12.00 1.70
C ARG A 26 -2.42 11.11 1.81
N PHE A 27 -2.00 10.50 0.70
CA PHE A 27 -0.77 9.71 0.65
C PHE A 27 0.46 10.58 0.90
N TRP A 28 0.58 11.72 0.21
CA TRP A 28 1.69 12.66 0.37
C TRP A 28 1.73 13.34 1.75
N ASN A 29 0.56 13.57 2.36
CA ASN A 29 0.45 14.13 3.71
C ASN A 29 0.62 13.09 4.82
N GLY A 30 0.82 11.81 4.49
CA GLY A 30 0.98 10.72 5.47
C GLY A 30 -0.30 10.39 6.24
N ASP A 31 -1.46 10.87 5.80
CA ASP A 31 -2.78 10.68 6.42
C ASP A 31 -3.37 9.29 6.15
N THR A 32 -2.75 8.50 5.29
CA THR A 32 -3.28 7.19 4.88
C THR A 32 -3.03 6.07 5.90
N GLN A 33 -2.08 6.23 6.84
CA GLN A 33 -1.86 5.34 7.98
C GLN A 33 -0.77 5.92 8.90
N ARG A 34 -1.15 6.79 9.85
CA ARG A 34 -0.24 7.13 10.96
C ARG A 34 -0.21 5.95 11.93
N LEU A 35 0.74 5.03 11.72
CA LEU A 35 1.08 4.01 12.70
C LEU A 35 1.37 4.71 14.04
N SER A 36 0.87 4.16 15.15
CA SER A 36 1.24 4.67 16.47
C SER A 36 2.77 4.53 16.67
N PRO A 37 3.41 5.32 17.56
CA PRO A 37 4.86 5.21 17.78
C PRO A 37 5.32 3.79 18.15
N SER A 38 4.50 3.07 18.93
CA SER A 38 4.75 1.67 19.31
C SER A 38 4.60 0.72 18.13
N GLU A 39 3.61 0.92 17.28
CA GLU A 39 3.40 0.13 16.06
C GLU A 39 4.52 0.38 15.03
N LYS A 40 5.00 1.62 14.91
CA LYS A 40 6.15 1.97 14.08
C LYS A 40 7.41 1.26 14.57
N LYS A 41 7.68 1.28 15.88
CA LYS A 41 8.80 0.56 16.49
C LYS A 41 8.70 -0.95 16.26
N ALA A 42 7.51 -1.52 16.47
CA ALA A 42 7.27 -2.95 16.21
C ALA A 42 7.52 -3.29 14.73
N SER A 43 7.07 -2.44 13.80
CA SER A 43 7.32 -2.65 12.37
C SER A 43 8.80 -2.55 12.01
N GLU A 44 9.57 -1.65 12.64
CA GLU A 44 11.03 -1.53 12.43
C GLU A 44 11.77 -2.76 12.97
N GLU A 45 11.43 -3.23 14.17
CA GLU A 45 12.00 -4.46 14.75
C GLU A 45 11.68 -5.68 13.89
N CYS A 46 10.43 -5.79 13.41
CA CYS A 46 10.04 -6.87 12.51
C CYS A 46 10.73 -6.79 11.15
N PHE A 47 11.01 -5.59 10.64
CA PHE A 47 11.78 -5.42 9.41
C PHE A 47 13.22 -5.95 9.57
N GLN A 48 13.87 -5.62 10.69
CA GLN A 48 15.23 -6.11 11.00
C GLN A 48 15.27 -7.63 11.18
N GLU A 49 14.25 -8.23 11.81
CA GLU A 49 14.18 -9.71 11.94
C GLU A 49 14.06 -10.39 10.57
N LEU A 50 13.31 -9.77 9.65
CA LEU A 50 12.99 -10.33 8.34
C LEU A 50 14.00 -9.98 7.24
N GLU A 51 14.99 -9.13 7.52
CA GLU A 51 16.10 -8.81 6.60
C GLU A 51 16.90 -10.07 6.21
N SER A 52 16.85 -11.11 7.05
CA SER A 52 17.45 -12.41 6.79
C SER A 52 16.73 -13.25 5.72
N ILE A 53 15.49 -12.91 5.36
CA ILE A 53 14.73 -13.68 4.36
C ILE A 53 15.29 -13.35 2.97
N PRO A 54 15.75 -14.36 2.21
CA PRO A 54 16.33 -14.13 0.90
C PRO A 54 15.26 -13.60 -0.07
N GLU A 55 15.53 -12.41 -0.61
CA GLU A 55 14.75 -11.82 -1.69
C GLU A 55 15.05 -12.52 -3.03
N PRO A 56 14.06 -12.66 -3.91
CA PRO A 56 14.29 -13.15 -5.27
C PRO A 56 15.16 -12.16 -6.04
N LYS A 57 16.07 -12.66 -6.87
CA LYS A 57 16.90 -11.84 -7.79
C LYS A 57 16.07 -11.35 -8.98
N ALA A 58 14.98 -10.65 -8.71
CA ALA A 58 14.04 -10.16 -9.72
C ALA A 58 13.87 -8.64 -9.59
N TYR A 59 13.39 -8.00 -10.66
CA TYR A 59 13.12 -6.56 -10.65
C TYR A 59 11.98 -6.23 -9.66
N ILE A 60 12.07 -5.08 -8.98
CA ILE A 60 11.04 -4.58 -8.08
C ILE A 60 9.75 -4.35 -8.87
N GLY A 61 8.68 -5.07 -8.54
CA GLY A 61 7.41 -5.03 -9.27
C GLY A 61 7.24 -6.12 -10.33
N SER A 62 8.26 -6.97 -10.53
CA SER A 62 8.09 -8.22 -11.28
C SER A 62 7.11 -9.16 -10.59
N LYS A 63 6.51 -10.08 -11.37
CA LYS A 63 5.59 -11.10 -10.82
C LYS A 63 6.26 -11.95 -9.75
N GLU A 64 7.53 -12.31 -9.92
CA GLU A 64 8.28 -13.09 -8.92
C GLU A 64 8.46 -12.33 -7.61
N MET A 65 8.81 -11.03 -7.68
CA MET A 65 8.91 -10.19 -6.49
C MET A 65 7.55 -10.02 -5.80
N GLN A 66 6.48 -9.82 -6.57
CA GLN A 66 5.12 -9.72 -6.04
C GLN A 66 4.67 -11.02 -5.37
N ASP A 67 4.93 -12.16 -6.00
CA ASP A 67 4.61 -13.47 -5.45
C ASP A 67 5.38 -13.74 -4.15
N TRP A 68 6.67 -13.38 -4.10
CA TRP A 68 7.47 -13.49 -2.89
C TRP A 68 6.96 -12.55 -1.79
N LEU A 69 6.61 -11.31 -2.11
CA LEU A 69 6.01 -10.37 -1.16
C LEU A 69 4.72 -10.96 -0.55
N ILE A 70 3.83 -11.47 -1.39
CA ILE A 70 2.51 -11.97 -0.97
C ILE A 70 2.61 -13.28 -0.20
N LYS A 71 3.48 -14.21 -0.62
CA LYS A 71 3.52 -15.57 -0.08
C LYS A 71 4.53 -15.74 1.05
N VAL A 72 5.57 -14.93 1.09
CA VAL A 72 6.69 -15.09 2.04
C VAL A 72 6.77 -13.90 2.98
N TYR A 73 7.04 -12.71 2.44
CA TYR A 73 7.41 -11.57 3.25
C TYR A 73 6.25 -10.98 4.06
N ILE A 74 5.10 -10.72 3.43
CA ILE A 74 3.92 -10.16 4.09
C ILE A 74 3.40 -11.10 5.19
N PRO A 75 3.23 -12.43 4.96
CA PRO A 75 2.84 -13.34 6.02
C PRO A 75 3.82 -13.36 7.20
N ALA A 76 5.13 -13.35 6.93
CA ALA A 76 6.15 -13.33 7.97
C ALA A 76 6.13 -12.03 8.77
N LYS A 77 5.98 -10.88 8.09
CA LYS A 77 5.78 -9.57 8.72
C LYS A 77 4.55 -9.56 9.62
N ASN A 78 3.42 -10.06 9.13
CA ASN A 78 2.18 -10.10 9.90
C ASN A 78 2.31 -11.01 11.14
N ALA A 79 2.97 -12.15 11.02
CA ALA A 79 3.24 -13.03 12.17
C ALA A 79 4.15 -12.34 13.20
N CYS A 80 5.16 -11.58 12.76
CA CYS A 80 5.99 -10.80 13.66
C CYS A 80 5.21 -9.69 14.38
N MET A 81 4.45 -8.88 13.64
CA MET A 81 3.60 -7.83 14.22
C MET A 81 2.62 -8.41 15.25
N LYS A 82 2.02 -9.56 14.94
CA LYS A 82 1.11 -10.27 15.85
C LYS A 82 1.78 -10.69 17.16
N ARG A 83 3.03 -11.18 17.10
CA ARG A 83 3.83 -11.50 18.30
C ARG A 83 4.14 -10.25 19.14
N LYS A 84 4.19 -9.07 18.50
CA LYS A 84 4.42 -7.77 19.15
C LYS A 84 3.11 -7.12 19.63
N GLY A 85 1.95 -7.72 19.37
CA GLY A 85 0.64 -7.25 19.81
C GLY A 85 -0.09 -6.32 18.83
N PHE A 86 0.32 -6.32 17.55
CA PHE A 86 -0.29 -5.55 16.47
C PHE A 86 -0.87 -6.45 15.37
#